data_AF-A0A6P3A867-F1
#
_entry.id   AF-A0A6P3A867-F1
#
_cell.length_a   1.000
_cell.length_b   1.000
_cell.length_c   1.000
_cell.angle_alpha   90.00
_cell.angle_beta   90.00
_cell.angle_gamma   90.00
#
_symmetry.space_group_name_H-M   'P 1'
#
loop_
_entity.id
_entity.type
_entity.pdbx_description
1 polymer ?
#
loop_
_entity_poly.entity_id
_entity_poly.type
_entity_poly.pdbx_seq_one_letter_code
_entity_poly.pdbx_strand_id
1 'polypeptide(L)'
;MSLTPLPALLDETLRAVARRYRLPPLDSTLSPADAANPAATLAIVIEEARRMRSDGQTPDAALRQRFIDALAQMIRDAVDTHAGDPAFQAAVLRHDAPSVREYASLSAHAEQDRRALHSAVNAIAHPAKLERTARPWQRDGLARLHAAATAASWADLHDTLRHLLALPDMATDAAFEQDIVKLKDSPALERMLRVDALASDEHVRRYRALWVRQGPLEGSTVAVAQGVASQQRGAAVEALAAQALDALARRLDAVDARRTYRVVTSMRVPSSIPGRHDRAKTEWDAILLERTRGDDPAPVWNVRFLVEAKASADAATTDLPRLLRGLNLLAQADPDTIYAFETHQGTVRVHGASLHALTTDEAALPREVLYCCDASADTTPRLLGAASRMQLLSAQASLEYASALAQRPDADPGGLGVVWHALLTLPQWHAVLHQYPSLRQVRELMVAIDDWRAAIDDVDEDGVASSVYA
;
A
#
# COMPACT_ATOMS: atom_id res chain seq x y z
N MET A 1 12.16 -35.67 4.20
CA MET A 1 12.36 -36.38 2.92
C MET A 1 12.81 -35.36 1.88
N SER A 2 13.77 -35.73 1.04
CA SER A 2 14.42 -34.82 0.09
C SER A 2 13.44 -34.18 -0.88
N LEU A 3 13.58 -32.86 -1.04
CA LEU A 3 12.91 -32.01 -2.02
C LEU A 3 12.90 -32.69 -3.38
N THR A 4 11.72 -32.93 -3.95
CA THR A 4 11.64 -33.23 -5.37
C THR A 4 12.21 -32.03 -6.12
N PRO A 5 13.27 -32.22 -6.94
CA PRO A 5 13.87 -31.13 -7.68
C PRO A 5 12.82 -30.45 -8.55
N LEU A 6 12.98 -29.15 -8.78
CA LEU A 6 12.10 -28.40 -9.66
C LEU A 6 12.07 -29.10 -11.04
N PRO A 7 10.88 -29.29 -11.65
CA PRO A 7 10.80 -29.87 -12.98
C PRO A 7 11.74 -29.13 -13.95
N ALA A 8 12.54 -29.86 -14.73
CA ALA A 8 13.61 -29.28 -15.55
C ALA A 8 13.09 -28.18 -16.49
N LEU A 9 11.93 -28.40 -17.11
CA LEU A 9 11.26 -27.42 -17.97
C LEU A 9 10.91 -26.12 -17.22
N LEU A 10 10.42 -26.22 -15.97
CA LEU A 10 10.12 -25.04 -15.16
C LEU A 10 11.42 -24.30 -14.78
N ASP A 11 12.47 -25.03 -14.39
CA ASP A 11 13.76 -24.42 -14.06
C ASP A 11 14.40 -23.72 -15.27
N GLU A 12 14.30 -24.31 -16.46
CA GLU A 12 14.78 -23.73 -17.71
C GLU A 12 13.98 -22.49 -18.10
N THR A 13 12.65 -22.54 -18.02
CA THR A 13 11.77 -21.38 -18.28
C THR A 13 12.12 -20.21 -17.34
N LEU A 14 12.35 -20.48 -16.06
CA LEU A 14 12.72 -19.47 -15.06
C LEU A 14 14.09 -18.83 -15.33
N ARG A 15 15.02 -19.58 -15.93
CA ARG A 15 16.34 -19.11 -16.33
C ARG A 15 16.30 -18.33 -17.65
N ALA A 16 15.45 -18.74 -18.59
CA ALA A 16 15.34 -18.14 -19.92
C ALA A 16 14.53 -16.83 -19.95
N VAL A 17 13.54 -16.68 -19.06
CA VAL A 17 12.67 -15.49 -19.06
C VAL A 17 13.44 -14.18 -18.97
N ALA A 18 13.14 -13.25 -19.89
CA ALA A 18 13.71 -11.92 -19.90
C ALA A 18 13.35 -11.14 -18.62
N ARG A 19 14.35 -10.58 -17.95
CA ARG A 19 14.21 -9.83 -16.69
C ARG A 19 14.22 -8.32 -16.92
N ARG A 20 13.28 -7.80 -17.73
CA ARG A 20 13.26 -6.39 -18.15
C ARG A 20 13.08 -5.37 -17.02
N TYR A 21 12.56 -5.77 -15.87
CA TYR A 21 12.42 -4.89 -14.70
C TYR A 21 13.68 -4.83 -13.83
N ARG A 22 14.69 -5.67 -14.09
CA ARG A 22 15.89 -5.78 -13.26
C ARG A 22 16.62 -4.43 -13.21
N LEU A 23 16.99 -4.01 -12.01
CA LEU A 23 17.74 -2.77 -11.84
C LEU A 23 19.20 -2.94 -12.31
N PRO A 24 19.81 -1.88 -12.86
CA PRO A 24 21.25 -1.87 -13.08
C PRO A 24 22.00 -1.95 -11.75
N PRO A 25 23.21 -2.55 -11.73
CA PRO A 25 24.10 -2.45 -10.58
C PRO A 25 24.39 -0.97 -10.25
N LEU A 26 24.32 -0.57 -8.98
CA LEU A 26 24.61 0.82 -8.56
C LEU A 26 26.05 1.27 -8.84
N ASP A 27 26.97 0.33 -9.01
CA ASP A 27 28.37 0.63 -9.30
C ASP A 27 28.57 1.01 -10.80
N SER A 28 27.50 0.96 -11.60
CA SER A 28 27.50 1.40 -13.00
C SER A 28 27.52 2.92 -13.07
N THR A 29 28.30 3.49 -13.99
CA THR A 29 28.31 4.93 -14.26
C THR A 29 26.89 5.44 -14.51
N LEU A 30 26.37 6.27 -13.60
CA LEU A 30 25.07 6.91 -13.77
C LEU A 30 25.04 7.68 -15.09
N SER A 31 23.88 7.68 -15.74
CA SER A 31 23.62 8.66 -16.79
C SER A 31 23.78 10.07 -16.21
N PRO A 32 24.26 11.07 -16.99
CA PRO A 32 24.32 12.47 -16.55
C PRO A 32 22.99 12.99 -15.97
N ALA A 33 21.85 12.49 -16.48
CA ALA A 33 20.53 12.82 -15.97
C ALA A 33 20.24 12.22 -14.58
N ASP A 34 20.71 10.99 -14.32
CA ASP A 34 20.55 10.33 -13.01
C ASP A 34 21.49 10.94 -11.97
N ALA A 35 22.69 11.35 -12.39
CA ALA A 35 23.65 12.06 -11.53
C ALA A 35 23.12 13.44 -11.08
N ALA A 36 22.22 14.06 -11.84
CA ALA A 36 21.57 15.31 -11.49
C ALA A 36 20.33 15.14 -10.58
N ASN A 37 19.84 13.91 -10.37
CA ASN A 37 18.63 13.65 -9.60
C ASN A 37 18.93 13.48 -8.09
N PRO A 38 18.45 14.38 -7.21
CA PRO A 38 18.73 14.29 -5.77
C PRO A 38 18.25 12.98 -5.12
N ALA A 39 17.14 12.41 -5.61
CA ALA A 39 16.60 11.16 -5.09
C ALA A 39 17.48 9.96 -5.46
N ALA A 40 18.08 9.96 -6.66
CA ALA A 40 19.03 8.93 -7.07
C ALA A 40 20.32 9.02 -6.24
N THR A 41 20.86 10.24 -6.06
CA THR A 41 22.02 10.48 -5.19
C THR A 41 21.76 10.00 -3.76
N LEU A 42 20.59 10.29 -3.18
CA LEU A 42 20.23 9.77 -1.86
C LEU A 42 20.20 8.25 -1.80
N ALA A 43 19.57 7.59 -2.77
CA ALA A 43 19.51 6.12 -2.81
C ALA A 43 20.92 5.49 -2.81
N ILE A 44 21.83 6.07 -3.59
CA ILE A 44 23.23 5.62 -3.71
C ILE A 44 23.97 5.83 -2.39
N VAL A 45 23.91 7.04 -1.84
CA VAL A 45 24.61 7.38 -0.59
C VAL A 45 24.11 6.52 0.58
N ILE A 46 22.82 6.22 0.63
CA ILE A 46 22.23 5.32 1.63
C ILE A 46 22.76 3.89 1.46
N GLU A 47 22.85 3.37 0.23
CA GLU A 47 23.39 2.04 -0.03
C GLU A 47 24.90 1.95 0.26
N GLU A 48 25.69 2.95 -0.14
CA GLU A 48 27.11 3.05 0.20
C GLU A 48 27.30 2.98 1.73
N ALA A 49 26.52 3.75 2.49
CA ALA A 49 26.57 3.75 3.94
C ALA A 49 26.17 2.39 4.56
N ARG A 50 25.14 1.73 4.01
CA ARG A 50 24.71 0.40 4.45
C ARG A 50 25.80 -0.65 4.20
N ARG A 51 26.44 -0.64 3.03
CA ARG A 51 27.54 -1.56 2.68
C ARG A 51 28.72 -1.39 3.63
N MET A 52 29.21 -0.15 3.80
CA MET A 52 30.29 0.17 4.73
C MET A 52 30.01 -0.37 6.13
N ARG A 53 28.78 -0.19 6.64
CA ARG A 53 28.39 -0.72 7.95
C ARG A 53 28.33 -2.24 8.01
N SER A 54 27.88 -2.88 6.94
CA SER A 54 27.88 -4.35 6.84
C SER A 54 29.31 -4.90 6.90
N ASP A 55 30.27 -4.15 6.36
CA ASP A 55 31.70 -4.45 6.36
C ASP A 55 32.43 -4.00 7.65
N GLY A 56 31.69 -3.49 8.65
CA GLY A 56 32.25 -3.00 9.91
C GLY A 56 32.94 -1.63 9.84
N GLN A 57 32.80 -0.91 8.73
CA GLN A 57 33.35 0.43 8.52
C GLN A 57 32.35 1.52 8.93
N THR A 58 32.87 2.69 9.31
CA THR A 58 32.06 3.88 9.59
C THR A 58 32.03 4.80 8.36
N PRO A 59 30.85 5.24 7.89
CA PRO A 59 30.74 6.26 6.86
C PRO A 59 31.54 7.53 7.16
N ASP A 60 32.27 8.03 6.18
CA ASP A 60 33.12 9.21 6.34
C ASP A 60 32.33 10.54 6.27
N ALA A 61 33.04 11.65 6.52
CA ALA A 61 32.44 12.98 6.51
C ALA A 61 31.98 13.42 5.10
N ALA A 62 32.65 12.95 4.05
CA ALA A 62 32.29 13.28 2.67
C ALA A 62 30.96 12.64 2.27
N LEU A 63 30.74 11.37 2.65
CA LEU A 63 29.49 10.66 2.40
C LEU A 63 28.32 11.28 3.17
N ARG A 64 28.56 11.67 4.43
CA ARG A 64 27.58 12.44 5.22
C ARG A 64 27.22 13.77 4.54
N GLN A 65 28.21 14.50 4.03
CA GLN A 65 27.95 15.78 3.36
C GLN A 65 27.12 15.59 2.08
N ARG A 66 27.48 14.59 1.24
CA ARG A 66 26.70 14.25 0.04
C ARG A 66 25.24 13.92 0.37
N PHE A 67 24.98 13.21 1.47
CA PHE A 67 23.62 12.94 1.95
C PHE A 67 22.87 14.24 2.28
N ILE A 68 23.50 15.11 3.07
CA ILE A 68 22.90 16.39 3.50
C ILE A 68 22.57 17.26 2.30
N ASP A 69 23.50 17.40 1.36
CA ASP A 69 23.32 18.22 0.16
C ASP A 69 22.20 17.68 -0.74
N ALA A 70 22.14 16.36 -0.94
CA ALA A 70 21.10 15.72 -1.75
C ALA A 70 19.72 15.80 -1.07
N LEU A 71 19.64 15.64 0.26
CA LEU A 71 18.39 15.82 1.01
C LEU A 71 17.92 17.27 0.96
N ALA A 72 18.83 18.23 1.13
CA ALA A 72 18.53 19.65 1.04
C ALA A 72 17.98 20.02 -0.35
N GLN A 73 18.61 19.52 -1.41
CA GLN A 73 18.11 19.75 -2.77
C GLN A 73 16.74 19.11 -3.00
N MET A 74 16.54 17.87 -2.54
CA MET A 74 15.23 17.22 -2.64
C MET A 74 14.13 17.97 -1.89
N ILE A 75 14.45 18.56 -0.72
CA ILE A 75 13.52 19.41 0.04
C ILE A 75 13.21 20.70 -0.73
N ARG A 76 14.23 21.37 -1.29
CA ARG A 76 14.05 22.57 -2.14
C ARG A 76 13.13 22.31 -3.32
N ASP A 77 13.35 21.20 -4.04
CA ASP A 77 12.52 20.82 -5.17
C ASP A 77 11.07 20.52 -4.72
N ALA A 78 10.89 19.91 -3.54
CA ALA A 78 9.58 19.55 -3.02
C ALA A 78 8.77 20.75 -2.50
N VAL A 79 9.41 21.79 -1.95
CA VAL A 79 8.72 23.01 -1.49
C VAL A 79 8.36 23.97 -2.62
N ASP A 80 8.89 23.79 -3.84
CA ASP A 80 8.61 24.67 -4.97
C ASP A 80 7.09 24.83 -5.20
N THR A 81 6.59 26.06 -5.21
CA THR A 81 5.15 26.35 -5.22
C THR A 81 4.44 25.91 -6.50
N HIS A 82 5.18 25.80 -7.61
CA HIS A 82 4.64 25.50 -8.94
C HIS A 82 4.79 24.03 -9.31
N ALA A 83 6.00 23.48 -9.16
CA ALA A 83 6.39 22.15 -9.61
C ALA A 83 6.67 21.16 -8.47
N GLY A 84 6.64 21.61 -7.21
CA GLY A 84 6.93 20.79 -6.04
C GLY A 84 5.82 19.81 -5.66
N ASP A 85 6.02 19.13 -4.52
CA ASP A 85 5.14 18.07 -4.02
C ASP A 85 4.04 18.65 -3.11
N PRO A 86 2.76 18.64 -3.53
CA PRO A 86 1.67 19.20 -2.73
C PRO A 86 1.46 18.49 -1.38
N ALA A 87 1.81 17.21 -1.28
CA ALA A 87 1.73 16.45 -0.02
C ALA A 87 2.77 16.94 0.98
N PHE A 88 4.00 17.13 0.51
CA PHE A 88 5.05 17.68 1.34
C PHE A 88 4.75 19.13 1.76
N GLN A 89 4.29 19.97 0.84
CA GLN A 89 3.90 21.35 1.15
C GLN A 89 2.78 21.41 2.21
N ALA A 90 1.80 20.51 2.15
CA ALA A 90 0.76 20.42 3.15
C ALA A 90 1.31 19.99 4.52
N ALA A 91 2.31 19.10 4.55
CA ALA A 91 2.99 18.69 5.78
C ALA A 91 3.78 19.85 6.40
N VAL A 92 4.50 20.65 5.59
CA VAL A 92 5.20 21.86 6.04
C VAL A 92 4.22 22.88 6.62
N LEU A 93 3.11 23.16 5.93
CA LEU A 93 2.07 24.06 6.48
C LEU A 93 1.47 23.56 7.79
N ARG A 94 1.24 22.25 7.92
CA ARG A 94 0.76 21.65 9.17
C ARG A 94 1.78 21.76 10.30
N HIS A 95 3.07 21.71 9.96
CA HIS A 95 4.15 21.93 10.90
C HIS A 95 4.19 23.39 11.38
N ASP A 96 4.10 24.36 10.46
CA ASP A 96 4.27 25.78 10.78
C ASP A 96 3.04 26.44 11.41
N ALA A 97 1.83 26.05 11.00
CA ALA A 97 0.60 26.73 11.40
C ALA A 97 -0.19 25.91 12.44
N PRO A 98 -0.33 26.41 13.69
CA PRO A 98 -1.16 25.74 14.71
C PRO A 98 -2.61 25.53 14.26
N SER A 99 -3.19 26.50 13.53
CA SER A 99 -4.56 26.40 13.00
C SER A 99 -4.71 25.25 12.01
N VAL A 100 -3.73 25.02 11.13
CA VAL A 100 -3.72 23.88 10.21
C VAL A 100 -3.56 22.56 10.95
N ARG A 101 -2.71 22.52 11.98
CA ARG A 101 -2.51 21.32 12.80
C ARG A 101 -3.79 20.91 13.53
N GLU A 102 -4.47 21.88 14.12
CA GLU A 102 -5.77 21.71 14.78
C GLU A 102 -6.83 21.25 13.76
N TYR A 103 -6.95 21.95 12.63
CA TYR A 103 -7.90 21.62 11.57
C TYR A 103 -7.69 20.18 11.06
N ALA A 104 -6.44 19.77 10.79
CA ALA A 104 -6.13 18.43 10.32
C ALA A 104 -6.47 17.33 11.35
N SER A 105 -6.25 17.61 12.63
CA SER A 105 -6.59 16.69 13.74
C SER A 105 -8.10 16.49 13.86
N LEU A 106 -8.88 17.58 13.78
CA LEU A 106 -10.33 17.53 13.84
C LEU A 106 -10.94 16.90 12.58
N SER A 107 -10.43 17.27 11.41
CA SER A 107 -10.92 16.77 10.11
C SER A 107 -10.78 15.26 9.96
N ALA A 108 -9.75 14.66 10.57
CA ALA A 108 -9.57 13.20 10.58
C ALA A 108 -10.75 12.43 11.21
N HIS A 109 -11.54 13.09 12.06
CA HIS A 109 -12.69 12.50 12.76
C HIS A 109 -14.04 13.07 12.26
N ALA A 110 -14.03 14.01 11.31
CA ALA A 110 -15.22 14.75 10.89
C ALA A 110 -16.33 13.84 10.31
N GLU A 111 -15.96 12.76 9.59
CA GLU A 111 -16.93 11.80 9.06
C GLU A 111 -17.65 11.01 10.16
N GLN A 112 -16.91 10.63 11.20
CA GLN A 112 -17.49 9.95 12.35
C GLN A 112 -18.40 10.89 13.13
N ASP A 113 -17.96 12.13 13.37
CA ASP A 113 -18.74 13.13 14.09
C ASP A 113 -20.02 13.50 13.35
N ARG A 114 -19.94 13.67 12.02
CA ARG A 114 -21.13 13.92 11.18
C ARG A 114 -22.12 12.77 11.23
N ARG A 115 -21.67 11.52 11.15
CA ARG A 115 -22.56 10.35 11.31
C ARG A 115 -23.19 10.28 12.69
N ALA A 116 -22.43 10.57 13.74
CA ALA A 116 -22.93 10.60 15.12
C ALA A 116 -24.01 11.68 15.30
N LEU A 117 -23.77 12.90 14.81
CA LEU A 117 -24.72 14.00 14.85
C LEU A 117 -25.99 13.69 14.05
N HIS A 118 -25.84 13.15 12.83
CA HIS A 118 -26.98 12.78 12.01
C HIS A 118 -27.83 11.69 12.67
N SER A 119 -27.21 10.71 13.32
CA SER A 119 -27.91 9.67 14.10
C SER A 119 -28.65 10.27 15.30
N ALA A 120 -27.99 11.15 16.06
CA ALA A 120 -28.60 11.81 17.22
C ALA A 120 -29.78 12.72 16.82
N VAL A 121 -29.64 13.49 15.74
CA VAL A 121 -30.73 14.30 15.17
C VAL A 121 -31.87 13.40 14.70
N ASN A 122 -31.59 12.28 14.02
CA ASN A 122 -32.64 11.35 13.61
C ASN A 122 -33.38 10.71 14.80
N ALA A 123 -32.72 10.49 15.93
CA ALA A 123 -33.40 9.94 17.10
C ALA A 123 -34.52 10.86 17.61
N ILE A 124 -34.29 12.18 17.54
CA ILE A 124 -35.15 13.24 18.07
C ILE A 124 -36.12 13.79 17.00
N ALA A 125 -35.63 14.00 15.78
CA ALA A 125 -36.27 14.79 14.72
C ALA A 125 -36.62 13.97 13.46
N HIS A 126 -36.76 12.65 13.56
CA HIS A 126 -37.10 11.83 12.38
C HIS A 126 -38.42 12.29 11.74
N PRO A 127 -38.50 12.53 10.41
CA PRO A 127 -39.70 13.07 9.75
C PRO A 127 -41.00 12.32 10.09
N ALA A 128 -40.97 10.98 10.06
CA ALA A 128 -42.13 10.15 10.42
C ALA A 128 -42.60 10.28 11.90
N LYS A 129 -41.72 10.68 12.84
CA LYS A 129 -42.08 10.98 14.23
C LYS A 129 -42.68 12.39 14.36
N LEU A 130 -42.24 13.33 13.54
CA LEU A 130 -42.74 14.72 13.54
C LEU A 130 -44.23 14.81 13.19
N GLU A 131 -44.67 14.02 12.20
CA GLU A 131 -46.07 13.99 11.77
C GLU A 131 -47.00 13.35 12.80
N ARG A 132 -46.49 12.39 13.59
CA ARG A 132 -47.32 11.54 14.46
C ARG A 132 -47.33 11.96 15.92
N THR A 133 -46.25 12.56 16.42
CA THR A 133 -46.02 12.68 17.88
C THR A 133 -45.55 14.06 18.32
N ALA A 134 -45.00 14.88 17.41
CA ALA A 134 -44.49 16.20 17.79
C ALA A 134 -45.62 17.20 18.10
N ARG A 135 -45.43 18.00 19.16
CA ARG A 135 -46.33 19.10 19.53
C ARG A 135 -46.23 20.22 18.48
N PRO A 136 -47.29 21.03 18.27
CA PRO A 136 -47.31 22.07 17.24
C PRO A 136 -46.12 23.03 17.29
N TRP A 137 -45.69 23.44 18.48
CA TRP A 137 -44.56 24.35 18.67
C TRP A 137 -43.19 23.71 18.38
N GLN A 138 -43.08 22.37 18.37
CA GLN A 138 -41.83 21.64 18.13
C GLN A 138 -41.54 21.41 16.64
N ARG A 139 -42.59 21.29 15.82
CA ARG A 139 -42.49 20.77 14.44
C ARG A 139 -41.52 21.56 13.57
N ASP A 140 -41.64 22.88 13.56
CA ASP A 140 -40.80 23.75 12.73
C ASP A 140 -39.33 23.73 13.16
N GLY A 141 -39.05 23.67 14.46
CA GLY A 141 -37.68 23.60 14.97
C GLY A 141 -37.04 22.25 14.68
N LEU A 142 -37.79 21.16 14.83
CA LEU A 142 -37.31 19.81 14.51
C LEU A 142 -37.08 19.61 13.00
N ALA A 143 -37.94 20.16 12.15
CA ALA A 143 -37.74 20.17 10.70
C ALA A 143 -36.45 20.92 10.32
N ARG A 144 -36.19 22.09 10.95
CA ARG A 144 -34.94 22.84 10.77
C ARG A 144 -33.71 22.07 11.25
N LEU A 145 -33.78 21.40 12.40
CA LEU A 145 -32.67 20.56 12.88
C LEU A 145 -32.34 19.43 11.89
N HIS A 146 -33.36 18.73 11.39
CA HIS A 146 -33.16 17.66 10.42
C HIS A 146 -32.54 18.20 9.12
N ALA A 147 -33.09 19.30 8.58
CA ALA A 147 -32.54 19.94 7.38
C ALA A 147 -31.09 20.41 7.56
N ALA A 148 -30.75 21.04 8.69
CA ALA A 148 -29.40 21.50 8.98
C ALA A 148 -28.41 20.32 9.09
N ALA A 149 -28.80 19.23 9.74
CA ALA A 149 -27.99 18.03 9.84
C ALA A 149 -27.75 17.35 8.48
N THR A 150 -28.78 17.28 7.63
CA THR A 150 -28.68 16.72 6.28
C THR A 150 -27.82 17.59 5.37
N ALA A 151 -27.95 18.91 5.46
CA ALA A 151 -27.13 19.87 4.72
C ALA A 151 -25.70 20.03 5.27
N ALA A 152 -25.38 19.39 6.40
CA ALA A 152 -24.14 19.57 7.14
C ALA A 152 -23.86 21.04 7.53
N SER A 153 -24.91 21.82 7.80
CA SER A 153 -24.81 23.20 8.28
C SER A 153 -24.79 23.22 9.82
N TRP A 154 -23.59 23.14 10.40
CA TRP A 154 -23.42 22.97 11.85
C TRP A 154 -23.75 24.24 12.64
N ALA A 155 -23.48 25.41 12.07
CA ALA A 155 -23.88 26.69 12.64
C ALA A 155 -25.41 26.81 12.74
N ASP A 156 -26.14 26.53 11.64
CA ASP A 156 -27.60 26.57 11.64
C ASP A 156 -28.21 25.55 12.60
N LEU A 157 -27.59 24.37 12.72
CA LEU A 157 -27.98 23.35 13.68
C LEU A 157 -27.82 23.88 15.11
N HIS A 158 -26.67 24.46 15.44
CA HIS A 158 -26.41 25.02 16.77
C HIS A 158 -27.37 26.16 17.13
N ASP A 159 -27.61 27.08 16.20
CA ASP A 159 -28.55 28.19 16.38
C ASP A 159 -29.99 27.71 16.55
N THR A 160 -30.39 26.67 15.81
CA THR A 160 -31.72 26.05 15.97
C THR A 160 -31.87 25.41 17.34
N LEU A 161 -30.84 24.72 17.85
CA LEU A 161 -30.87 24.16 19.22
C LEU A 161 -30.98 25.26 20.28
N ARG A 162 -30.22 26.35 20.14
CA ARG A 162 -30.31 27.51 21.03
C ARG A 162 -31.70 28.15 21.00
N HIS A 163 -32.28 28.31 19.82
CA HIS A 163 -33.61 28.88 19.66
C HIS A 163 -34.68 28.02 20.33
N LEU A 164 -34.62 26.70 20.14
CA LEU A 164 -35.53 25.75 20.79
C LEU A 164 -35.47 25.88 22.31
N LEU A 165 -34.26 25.90 22.90
CA LEU A 165 -34.08 26.04 24.36
C LEU A 165 -34.58 27.37 24.91
N ALA A 166 -34.68 28.41 24.08
CA ALA A 166 -35.20 29.71 24.48
C ALA A 166 -36.75 29.80 24.42
N LEU A 167 -37.43 28.79 23.86
CA LEU A 167 -38.90 28.80 23.77
C LEU A 167 -39.54 28.60 25.15
N PRO A 168 -40.54 29.42 25.54
CA PRO A 168 -41.24 29.26 26.82
C PRO A 168 -41.87 27.87 27.00
N ASP A 169 -42.39 27.30 25.90
CA ASP A 169 -43.03 25.98 25.90
C ASP A 169 -42.06 24.82 26.17
N MET A 170 -40.74 25.05 26.09
CA MET A 170 -39.72 24.05 26.40
C MET A 170 -39.84 23.53 27.84
N ALA A 171 -40.21 24.40 28.79
CA ALA A 171 -40.42 24.04 30.19
C ALA A 171 -41.56 23.02 30.39
N THR A 172 -42.41 22.81 29.37
CA THR A 172 -43.53 21.83 29.42
C THR A 172 -43.11 20.41 29.02
N ASP A 173 -41.84 20.19 28.69
CA ASP A 173 -41.32 18.88 28.24
C ASP A 173 -39.84 18.68 28.63
N ALA A 174 -39.59 18.34 29.89
CA ALA A 174 -38.24 18.18 30.43
C ALA A 174 -37.42 17.07 29.75
N ALA A 175 -38.06 16.01 29.25
CA ALA A 175 -37.38 14.94 28.52
C ALA A 175 -36.85 15.46 27.17
N PHE A 176 -37.69 16.21 26.45
CA PHE A 176 -37.30 16.86 25.21
C PHE A 176 -36.20 17.91 25.42
N GLU A 177 -36.33 18.75 26.44
CA GLU A 177 -35.29 19.72 26.83
C GLU A 177 -33.94 19.03 27.06
N GLN A 178 -33.93 17.92 27.81
CA GLN A 178 -32.72 17.16 28.09
C GLN A 178 -32.07 16.61 26.81
N ASP A 179 -32.86 16.12 25.85
CA ASP A 179 -32.34 15.60 24.58
C ASP A 179 -31.75 16.73 23.69
N ILE A 180 -32.37 17.91 23.69
CA ILE A 180 -31.84 19.09 23.00
C ILE A 180 -30.54 19.60 23.65
N VAL A 181 -30.48 19.64 24.99
CA VAL A 181 -29.25 20.00 25.73
C VAL A 181 -28.12 19.01 25.42
N LYS A 182 -28.39 17.69 25.48
CA LYS A 182 -27.39 16.65 25.15
C LYS A 182 -26.83 16.82 23.73
N LEU A 183 -27.68 17.15 22.76
CA LEU A 183 -27.25 17.36 21.39
C LEU A 183 -26.43 18.65 21.24
N LYS A 184 -26.88 19.75 21.87
CA LYS A 184 -26.19 21.04 21.86
C LYS A 184 -24.81 20.98 22.49
N ASP A 185 -24.69 20.28 23.60
CA ASP A 185 -23.45 20.16 24.37
C ASP A 185 -22.64 18.91 23.96
N SER A 186 -22.97 18.31 22.81
CA SER A 186 -22.25 17.15 22.32
C SER A 186 -20.84 17.55 21.83
N PRO A 187 -19.79 16.79 22.21
CA PRO A 187 -18.43 17.07 21.75
C PRO A 187 -18.28 17.00 20.23
N ALA A 188 -19.12 16.20 19.55
CA ALA A 188 -19.12 16.10 18.10
C ALA A 188 -19.57 17.44 17.45
N LEU A 189 -20.59 18.10 18.00
CA LEU A 189 -21.06 19.38 17.47
C LEU A 189 -20.00 20.48 17.69
N GLU A 190 -19.41 20.53 18.88
CA GLU A 190 -18.34 21.49 19.19
C GLU A 190 -17.16 21.34 18.21
N ARG A 191 -16.69 20.10 17.98
CA ARG A 191 -15.63 19.83 17.01
C ARG A 191 -16.02 20.25 15.60
N MET A 192 -17.25 20.00 15.17
CA MET A 192 -17.67 20.39 13.82
C MET A 192 -17.78 21.90 13.63
N LEU A 193 -18.29 22.63 14.63
CA LEU A 193 -18.28 24.09 14.64
C LEU A 193 -16.84 24.63 14.59
N ARG A 194 -15.91 24.00 15.30
CA ARG A 194 -14.49 24.39 15.27
C ARG A 194 -13.86 24.14 13.91
N VAL A 195 -14.19 23.04 13.23
CA VAL A 195 -13.75 22.77 11.85
C VAL A 195 -14.24 23.86 10.90
N ASP A 196 -15.52 24.23 10.98
CA ASP A 196 -16.09 25.30 10.13
C ASP A 196 -15.45 26.66 10.39
N ALA A 197 -15.20 27.02 11.65
CA ALA A 197 -14.52 28.25 12.00
C ALA A 197 -13.10 28.30 11.42
N LEU A 198 -12.33 27.20 11.58
CA LEU A 198 -10.98 27.08 11.03
C LEU A 198 -10.96 27.07 9.50
N ALA A 199 -12.03 26.66 8.84
CA ALA A 199 -12.11 26.63 7.38
C ALA A 199 -11.93 28.01 6.71
N SER A 200 -12.12 29.11 7.45
CA SER A 200 -11.93 30.48 7.00
C SER A 200 -10.48 31.01 7.15
N ASP A 201 -9.63 30.32 7.92
CA ASP A 201 -8.22 30.66 8.10
C ASP A 201 -7.44 30.50 6.78
N GLU A 202 -6.58 31.46 6.45
CA GLU A 202 -5.82 31.48 5.20
C GLU A 202 -4.90 30.26 5.03
N HIS A 203 -4.20 29.86 6.10
CA HIS A 203 -3.33 28.69 6.05
C HIS A 203 -4.14 27.41 5.89
N VAL A 204 -5.33 27.33 6.50
CA VAL A 204 -6.25 26.20 6.31
C VAL A 204 -6.80 26.16 4.88
N ARG A 205 -7.13 27.31 4.27
CA ARG A 205 -7.55 27.36 2.86
C ARG A 205 -6.43 26.89 1.93
N ARG A 206 -5.19 27.34 2.15
CA ARG A 206 -4.02 26.90 1.38
C ARG A 206 -3.76 25.40 1.57
N TYR A 207 -3.84 24.91 2.80
CA TYR A 207 -3.71 23.48 3.11
C TYR A 207 -4.76 22.64 2.36
N ARG A 208 -6.03 23.05 2.39
CA ARG A 208 -7.11 22.37 1.64
C ARG A 208 -6.88 22.40 0.14
N ALA A 209 -6.41 23.51 -0.41
CA ALA A 209 -6.08 23.62 -1.84
C ALA A 209 -4.95 22.65 -2.24
N LEU A 210 -3.94 22.46 -1.39
CA LEU A 210 -2.88 21.47 -1.61
C LEU A 210 -3.41 20.03 -1.57
N TRP A 211 -4.33 19.72 -0.65
CA TRP A 211 -4.98 18.40 -0.60
C TRP A 211 -5.80 18.09 -1.84
N VAL A 212 -6.54 19.07 -2.38
CA VAL A 212 -7.27 18.90 -3.64
C VAL A 212 -6.34 18.59 -4.82
N ARG A 213 -5.08 19.09 -4.80
CA ARG A 213 -4.07 18.79 -5.82
C ARG A 213 -3.46 17.39 -5.71
N GLN A 214 -3.56 16.70 -4.56
CA GLN A 214 -2.95 15.39 -4.33
C GLN A 214 -3.75 14.23 -4.94
N GLY A 215 -5.02 14.46 -5.27
CA GLY A 215 -5.87 13.45 -5.86
C GLY A 215 -7.35 13.76 -5.63
N PRO A 216 -8.24 12.93 -6.18
CA PRO A 216 -9.68 13.10 -5.96
C PRO A 216 -10.01 12.95 -4.48
N LEU A 217 -10.95 13.75 -3.99
CA LEU A 217 -11.44 13.63 -2.61
C LEU A 217 -12.02 12.23 -2.38
N GLU A 218 -11.80 11.68 -1.19
CA GLU A 218 -12.38 10.40 -0.78
C GLU A 218 -13.90 10.44 -0.93
N GLY A 219 -14.48 9.39 -1.51
CA GLY A 219 -15.92 9.32 -1.80
C GLY A 219 -16.40 10.15 -3.00
N SER A 220 -15.52 10.89 -3.68
CA SER A 220 -15.87 11.56 -4.94
C SER A 220 -16.15 10.54 -6.05
N THR A 221 -16.98 10.93 -7.04
CA THR A 221 -17.26 10.09 -8.22
C THR A 221 -15.99 9.71 -8.98
N VAL A 222 -15.00 10.61 -9.00
CA VAL A 222 -13.70 10.36 -9.63
C VAL A 222 -12.88 9.35 -8.83
N ALA A 223 -12.85 9.44 -7.49
CA ALA A 223 -12.19 8.44 -6.64
C ALA A 223 -12.80 7.05 -6.83
N VAL A 224 -14.14 6.96 -6.86
CA VAL A 224 -14.86 5.70 -7.11
C VAL A 224 -14.52 5.15 -8.50
N ALA A 225 -14.56 5.98 -9.55
CA ALA A 225 -14.22 5.55 -10.90
C ALA A 225 -12.77 5.07 -11.03
N GLN A 226 -11.82 5.76 -10.40
CA GLN A 226 -10.41 5.34 -10.35
C GLN A 226 -10.23 4.04 -9.58
N GLY A 227 -10.98 3.85 -8.48
CA GLY A 227 -11.01 2.61 -7.71
C GLY A 227 -11.50 1.42 -8.56
N VAL A 228 -12.62 1.59 -9.26
CA VAL A 228 -13.16 0.57 -10.18
C VAL A 228 -12.18 0.24 -11.29
N ALA A 229 -11.57 1.24 -11.93
CA ALA A 229 -10.59 1.03 -13.00
C ALA A 229 -9.34 0.29 -12.49
N SER A 230 -8.87 0.62 -11.28
CA SER A 230 -7.73 -0.05 -10.65
C SER A 230 -8.04 -1.51 -10.31
N GLN A 231 -9.25 -1.78 -9.82
CA GLN A 231 -9.72 -3.14 -9.54
C GLN A 231 -9.82 -3.98 -10.82
N GLN A 232 -10.42 -3.43 -11.88
CA GLN A 232 -10.53 -4.11 -13.18
C GLN A 232 -9.16 -4.43 -13.76
N ARG A 233 -8.22 -3.49 -13.66
CA ARG A 233 -6.83 -3.72 -14.09
C ARG A 233 -6.17 -4.83 -13.29
N GLY A 234 -6.27 -4.80 -11.96
CA GLY A 234 -5.73 -5.87 -11.09
C GLY A 234 -6.25 -7.25 -11.50
N ALA A 235 -7.57 -7.38 -11.64
CA ALA A 235 -8.19 -8.63 -12.07
C ALA A 235 -7.73 -9.09 -13.47
N ALA A 236 -7.47 -8.16 -14.40
CA ALA A 236 -6.94 -8.50 -15.72
C ALA A 236 -5.50 -9.04 -15.63
N VAL A 237 -4.63 -8.42 -14.82
CA VAL A 237 -3.25 -8.91 -14.60
C VAL A 237 -3.26 -10.30 -13.97
N GLU A 238 -4.09 -10.52 -12.94
CA GLU A 238 -4.27 -11.82 -12.30
C GLU A 238 -4.70 -12.90 -13.32
N ALA A 239 -5.70 -12.60 -14.15
CA ALA A 239 -6.16 -13.53 -15.18
C ALA A 239 -5.06 -13.85 -16.21
N LEU A 240 -4.31 -12.84 -16.66
CA LEU A 240 -3.23 -13.03 -17.63
C LEU A 240 -2.07 -13.87 -17.05
N ALA A 241 -1.70 -13.62 -15.80
CA ALA A 241 -0.69 -14.39 -15.08
C ALA A 241 -1.12 -15.85 -14.86
N ALA A 242 -2.38 -16.07 -14.45
CA ALA A 242 -2.95 -17.40 -14.30
C ALA A 242 -2.98 -18.17 -15.62
N GLN A 243 -3.37 -17.52 -16.74
CA GLN A 243 -3.36 -18.13 -18.07
C GLN A 243 -1.94 -18.54 -18.51
N ALA A 244 -0.94 -17.71 -18.25
CA ALA A 244 0.44 -18.03 -18.59
C ALA A 244 0.95 -19.22 -17.75
N LEU A 245 0.63 -19.26 -16.46
CA LEU A 245 0.97 -20.40 -15.60
C LEU A 245 0.25 -21.68 -16.03
N ASP A 246 -1.00 -21.57 -16.51
CA ASP A 246 -1.79 -22.70 -17.01
C ASP A 246 -1.22 -23.25 -18.33
N ALA A 247 -0.69 -22.38 -19.20
CA ALA A 247 0.06 -22.80 -20.38
C ALA A 247 1.30 -23.62 -19.99
N LEU A 248 2.07 -23.15 -19.01
CA LEU A 248 3.21 -23.90 -18.48
C LEU A 248 2.79 -25.24 -17.85
N ALA A 249 1.70 -25.27 -17.08
CA ALA A 249 1.17 -26.50 -16.50
C ALA A 249 0.81 -27.54 -17.58
N ARG A 250 0.16 -27.12 -18.67
CA ARG A 250 -0.13 -27.99 -19.82
C ARG A 250 1.15 -28.56 -20.45
N ARG A 251 2.19 -27.73 -20.61
CA ARG A 251 3.48 -28.19 -21.16
C ARG A 251 4.15 -29.19 -20.23
N LEU A 252 4.17 -28.93 -18.93
CA LEU A 252 4.67 -29.85 -17.92
C LEU A 252 3.92 -31.20 -17.94
N ASP A 253 2.60 -31.19 -18.07
CA ASP A 253 1.78 -32.39 -18.14
C ASP A 253 2.05 -33.25 -19.39
N ALA A 254 2.39 -32.59 -20.50
CA ALA A 254 2.71 -33.23 -21.77
C ALA A 254 4.09 -33.91 -21.75
N VAL A 255 5.08 -33.32 -21.07
CA VAL A 255 6.45 -33.86 -21.03
C VAL A 255 6.69 -34.81 -19.84
N ASP A 256 5.93 -34.69 -18.75
CA ASP A 256 6.05 -35.57 -17.59
C ASP A 256 4.99 -36.69 -17.60
N ALA A 257 5.41 -37.89 -17.97
CA ALA A 257 4.53 -39.06 -18.00
C ALA A 257 4.04 -39.50 -16.60
N ARG A 258 4.74 -39.13 -15.53
CA ARG A 258 4.52 -39.63 -14.15
C ARG A 258 3.74 -38.67 -13.29
N ARG A 259 3.64 -37.40 -13.67
CA ARG A 259 3.05 -36.35 -12.85
C ARG A 259 1.86 -35.73 -13.54
N THR A 260 1.06 -35.05 -12.74
CA THR A 260 -0.03 -34.21 -13.22
C THR A 260 0.08 -32.83 -12.61
N TYR A 261 -0.10 -31.82 -13.45
CA TYR A 261 0.01 -30.42 -13.10
C TYR A 261 -1.33 -29.72 -13.23
N ARG A 262 -1.57 -28.73 -12.36
CA ARG A 262 -2.77 -27.91 -12.38
C ARG A 262 -2.47 -26.52 -11.85
N VAL A 263 -3.17 -25.52 -12.37
CA VAL A 263 -3.20 -24.18 -11.78
C VAL A 263 -4.47 -23.96 -10.98
N VAL A 264 -4.31 -23.25 -9.85
CA VAL A 264 -5.42 -22.73 -9.05
C VAL A 264 -5.19 -21.25 -8.76
N THR A 265 -6.26 -20.51 -8.54
CA THR A 265 -6.22 -19.05 -8.33
C THR A 265 -6.94 -18.64 -7.05
N SER A 266 -6.53 -17.51 -6.46
CA SER A 266 -7.08 -17.00 -5.18
C SER A 266 -7.01 -18.07 -4.07
N MET A 267 -5.83 -18.70 -3.90
CA MET A 267 -5.64 -19.73 -2.88
C MET A 267 -5.53 -19.09 -1.50
N ARG A 268 -6.54 -19.30 -0.65
CA ARG A 268 -6.62 -18.72 0.70
C ARG A 268 -5.98 -19.63 1.73
N VAL A 269 -5.05 -19.09 2.50
CA VAL A 269 -4.34 -19.79 3.57
C VAL A 269 -5.33 -20.13 4.70
N PRO A 270 -5.51 -21.42 5.06
CA PRO A 270 -6.44 -21.81 6.11
C PRO A 270 -5.92 -21.41 7.50
N SER A 271 -6.83 -21.09 8.41
CA SER A 271 -6.51 -20.74 9.80
C SER A 271 -5.89 -21.90 10.60
N SER A 272 -5.97 -23.12 10.08
CA SER A 272 -5.37 -24.31 10.69
C SER A 272 -3.85 -24.39 10.50
N ILE A 273 -3.26 -23.61 9.59
CA ILE A 273 -1.80 -23.51 9.48
C ILE A 273 -1.27 -22.75 10.70
N PRO A 274 -0.32 -23.33 11.45
CA PRO A 274 0.23 -22.70 12.64
C PRO A 274 1.03 -21.45 12.26
N GLY A 275 1.10 -20.52 13.21
CA GLY A 275 1.84 -19.27 13.02
C GLY A 275 0.94 -18.05 13.03
N ARG A 276 1.57 -16.89 12.84
CA ARG A 276 0.90 -15.60 12.89
C ARG A 276 0.44 -15.18 11.49
N HIS A 277 -0.86 -15.02 11.34
CA HIS A 277 -1.49 -14.55 10.11
C HIS A 277 -1.48 -13.02 9.98
N ASP A 278 -1.14 -12.29 11.05
CA ASP A 278 -1.16 -10.83 11.04
C ASP A 278 -0.09 -10.28 10.10
N ARG A 279 -0.50 -9.37 9.22
CA ARG A 279 0.37 -8.70 8.23
C ARG A 279 1.07 -9.64 7.24
N ALA A 280 0.75 -10.93 7.25
CA ALA A 280 1.21 -11.91 6.27
C ALA A 280 0.34 -11.87 5.01
N LYS A 281 0.86 -12.42 3.92
CA LYS A 281 0.03 -12.72 2.74
C LYS A 281 -0.75 -14.01 3.02
N THR A 282 -2.07 -13.92 2.94
CA THR A 282 -3.00 -15.02 3.25
C THR A 282 -3.85 -15.43 2.05
N GLU A 283 -3.59 -14.85 0.88
CA GLU A 283 -4.24 -15.17 -0.38
C GLU A 283 -3.19 -15.04 -1.49
N TRP A 284 -3.12 -16.03 -2.39
CA TRP A 284 -2.15 -16.13 -3.48
C TRP A 284 -2.85 -16.16 -4.83
N ASP A 285 -2.35 -15.39 -5.80
CA ASP A 285 -3.10 -15.09 -7.02
C ASP A 285 -3.16 -16.29 -7.97
N ALA A 286 -2.01 -16.91 -8.27
CA ALA A 286 -1.94 -18.13 -9.09
C ALA A 286 -0.86 -19.09 -8.56
N ILE A 287 -1.20 -20.38 -8.50
CA ILE A 287 -0.36 -21.42 -7.88
C ILE A 287 -0.29 -22.62 -8.81
N LEU A 288 0.93 -23.08 -9.09
CA LEU A 288 1.18 -24.32 -9.79
C LEU A 288 1.21 -25.46 -8.76
N LEU A 289 0.35 -26.45 -8.98
CA LEU A 289 0.23 -27.64 -8.18
C LEU A 289 0.71 -28.85 -8.98
N GLU A 290 1.28 -29.82 -8.27
CA GLU A 290 1.75 -31.09 -8.83
C GLU A 290 1.28 -32.26 -7.98
N ARG A 291 0.97 -33.38 -8.62
CA ARG A 291 0.83 -34.68 -7.96
C ARG A 291 1.36 -35.80 -8.84
N THR A 292 1.59 -36.97 -8.26
CA THR A 292 1.81 -38.19 -9.05
C THR A 292 0.54 -38.52 -9.83
N ARG A 293 0.69 -38.90 -11.10
CA ARG A 293 -0.41 -39.28 -11.97
C ARG A 293 -1.07 -40.56 -11.44
N GLY A 294 -2.40 -40.55 -11.36
CA GLY A 294 -3.20 -41.67 -10.88
C GLY A 294 -4.64 -41.28 -10.59
N ASP A 295 -5.51 -42.29 -10.48
CA ASP A 295 -6.97 -42.14 -10.35
C ASP A 295 -7.43 -42.08 -8.88
N ASP A 296 -6.62 -41.44 -8.02
CA ASP A 296 -7.00 -41.25 -6.62
C ASP A 296 -8.33 -40.45 -6.54
N PRO A 297 -9.37 -41.00 -5.89
CA PRO A 297 -10.66 -40.33 -5.73
C PRO A 297 -10.59 -39.05 -4.88
N ALA A 298 -9.53 -38.86 -4.09
CA ALA A 298 -9.32 -37.69 -3.24
C ALA A 298 -7.91 -37.11 -3.45
N PRO A 299 -7.62 -36.53 -4.62
CA PRO A 299 -6.27 -36.14 -4.99
C PRO A 299 -5.70 -35.09 -4.03
N VAL A 300 -4.52 -35.38 -3.50
CA VAL A 300 -3.73 -34.45 -2.69
C VAL A 300 -2.57 -33.92 -3.52
N TRP A 301 -2.34 -32.61 -3.44
CA TRP A 301 -1.41 -31.88 -4.29
C TRP A 301 -0.21 -31.37 -3.50
N ASN A 302 0.90 -31.14 -4.21
CA ASN A 302 2.06 -30.43 -3.71
C ASN A 302 2.10 -29.04 -4.35
N VAL A 303 2.41 -28.01 -3.56
CA VAL A 303 2.72 -26.68 -4.10
C VAL A 303 4.07 -26.74 -4.81
N ARG A 304 4.12 -26.29 -6.07
CA ARG A 304 5.35 -26.26 -6.85
C ARG A 304 5.91 -24.89 -7.12
N PHE A 305 5.04 -23.90 -7.31
CA PHE A 305 5.42 -22.56 -7.69
C PHE A 305 4.29 -21.57 -7.41
N LEU A 306 4.63 -20.37 -6.98
CA LEU A 306 3.68 -19.31 -6.67
C LEU A 306 3.86 -18.12 -7.63
N VAL A 307 2.77 -17.48 -7.99
CA VAL A 307 2.77 -16.26 -8.81
C VAL A 307 1.89 -15.23 -8.14
N GLU A 308 2.40 -14.00 -8.09
CA GLU A 308 1.68 -12.82 -7.63
C GLU A 308 1.55 -11.80 -8.76
N ALA A 309 0.34 -11.37 -9.05
CA ALA A 309 0.07 -10.36 -10.06
C ALA A 309 0.18 -8.95 -9.46
N LYS A 310 0.89 -8.06 -10.15
CA LYS A 310 1.02 -6.65 -9.75
C LYS A 310 0.76 -5.74 -10.93
N ALA A 311 -0.08 -4.73 -10.70
CA ALA A 311 -0.40 -3.71 -11.70
C ALA A 311 0.78 -2.77 -12.00
N SER A 312 1.81 -2.74 -11.13
CA SER A 312 3.04 -1.97 -11.34
C SER A 312 4.19 -2.53 -10.52
N ALA A 313 5.41 -2.16 -10.91
CA ALA A 313 6.61 -2.56 -10.19
C ALA A 313 6.74 -1.92 -8.80
N ASP A 314 6.24 -0.69 -8.64
CA ASP A 314 6.24 0.00 -7.34
C ASP A 314 5.31 -0.68 -6.34
N ALA A 315 4.15 -1.18 -6.80
CA ALA A 315 3.23 -1.94 -5.95
C ALA A 315 3.88 -3.21 -5.37
N ALA A 316 4.72 -3.89 -6.16
CA ALA A 316 5.45 -5.07 -5.73
C ALA A 316 6.44 -4.78 -4.58
N THR A 317 7.06 -3.58 -4.57
CA THR A 317 8.05 -3.20 -3.56
C THR A 317 7.42 -3.08 -2.17
N THR A 318 6.19 -2.54 -2.09
CA THR A 318 5.45 -2.47 -0.84
C THR A 318 4.92 -3.82 -0.35
N ASP A 319 4.77 -4.79 -1.26
CA ASP A 319 4.20 -6.11 -0.96
C ASP A 319 5.25 -7.12 -0.50
N LEU A 320 6.53 -6.96 -0.86
CA LEU A 320 7.60 -7.91 -0.53
C LEU A 320 7.62 -8.33 0.96
N PRO A 321 7.57 -7.42 1.96
CA PRO A 321 7.56 -7.84 3.36
C PRO A 321 6.35 -8.71 3.71
N ARG A 322 5.19 -8.46 3.09
CA ARG A 322 3.96 -9.24 3.28
C ARG A 322 4.07 -10.61 2.60
N LEU A 323 4.63 -10.65 1.39
CA LEU A 323 4.92 -11.88 0.65
C LEU A 323 5.88 -12.79 1.42
N LEU A 324 7.02 -12.27 1.89
CA LEU A 324 8.00 -13.06 2.66
C LEU A 324 7.41 -13.60 3.97
N ARG A 325 6.58 -12.81 4.66
CA ARG A 325 5.81 -13.31 5.83
C ARG A 325 4.80 -14.39 5.45
N GLY A 326 4.16 -14.27 4.28
CA GLY A 326 3.26 -15.30 3.75
C GLY A 326 3.97 -16.62 3.44
N LEU A 327 5.14 -16.58 2.80
CA LEU A 327 5.95 -17.78 2.56
C LEU A 327 6.40 -18.42 3.88
N ASN A 328 6.89 -17.62 4.83
CA ASN A 328 7.25 -18.11 6.17
C ASN A 328 6.07 -18.67 6.97
N LEU A 329 4.85 -18.18 6.72
CA LEU A 329 3.63 -18.74 7.31
C LEU A 329 3.32 -20.11 6.70
N LEU A 330 3.39 -20.25 5.37
CA LEU A 330 3.21 -21.55 4.71
C LEU A 330 4.28 -22.56 5.14
N ALA A 331 5.53 -22.11 5.29
CA ALA A 331 6.64 -22.94 5.74
C ALA A 331 6.48 -23.47 7.18
N GLN A 332 5.57 -22.90 7.98
CA GLN A 332 5.24 -23.42 9.32
C GLN A 332 4.28 -24.61 9.29
N ALA A 333 3.72 -24.99 8.14
CA ALA A 333 2.84 -26.13 8.02
C ALA A 333 3.48 -27.42 8.57
N ASP A 334 2.70 -28.18 9.35
CA ASP A 334 3.09 -29.53 9.77
C ASP A 334 3.26 -30.45 8.54
N PRO A 335 4.45 -31.04 8.31
CA PRO A 335 4.72 -31.89 7.16
C PRO A 335 3.76 -33.08 6.99
N ASP A 336 3.26 -33.63 8.09
CA ASP A 336 2.43 -34.84 8.11
C ASP A 336 0.93 -34.54 7.99
N THR A 337 0.55 -33.26 7.90
CA THR A 337 -0.84 -32.81 7.81
C THR A 337 -1.24 -32.49 6.37
N ILE A 338 -2.50 -32.77 6.02
CA ILE A 338 -3.13 -32.34 4.75
C ILE A 338 -4.05 -31.16 5.03
N TYR A 339 -3.80 -30.05 4.34
CA TYR A 339 -4.55 -28.81 4.51
C TYR A 339 -5.56 -28.63 3.38
N ALA A 340 -6.74 -28.09 3.71
CA ALA A 340 -7.75 -27.70 2.73
C ALA A 340 -7.64 -26.19 2.46
N PHE A 341 -7.40 -25.81 1.21
CA PHE A 341 -7.33 -24.43 0.76
C PHE A 341 -8.56 -24.09 -0.07
N GLU A 342 -9.17 -22.95 0.19
CA GLU A 342 -10.24 -22.40 -0.66
C GLU A 342 -9.62 -21.70 -1.87
N THR A 343 -10.14 -21.98 -3.07
CA THR A 343 -9.69 -21.41 -4.35
C THR A 343 -10.89 -21.10 -5.24
N HIS A 344 -10.71 -20.33 -6.32
CA HIS A 344 -11.78 -20.13 -7.31
C HIS A 344 -12.20 -21.43 -8.02
N GLN A 345 -11.35 -22.45 -8.05
CA GLN A 345 -11.64 -23.75 -8.65
C GLN A 345 -12.10 -24.79 -7.60
N GLY A 346 -12.62 -24.31 -6.46
CA GLY A 346 -13.08 -25.12 -5.33
C GLY A 346 -12.00 -25.44 -4.30
N THR A 347 -12.36 -26.21 -3.29
CA THR A 347 -11.43 -26.61 -2.23
C THR A 347 -10.36 -27.57 -2.76
N VAL A 348 -9.09 -27.31 -2.45
CA VAL A 348 -7.94 -28.11 -2.86
C VAL A 348 -7.20 -28.63 -1.64
N ARG A 349 -6.84 -29.92 -1.67
CA ARG A 349 -6.09 -30.59 -0.59
C ARG A 349 -4.60 -30.54 -0.89
N VAL A 350 -3.80 -30.03 0.04
CA VAL A 350 -2.36 -29.80 -0.13
C VAL A 350 -1.57 -30.50 0.97
N HIS A 351 -0.48 -31.18 0.60
CA HIS A 351 0.46 -31.76 1.55
C HIS A 351 1.22 -30.67 2.31
N GLY A 352 1.18 -30.72 3.64
CA GLY A 352 1.95 -29.86 4.52
C GLY A 352 3.46 -29.94 4.26
N ALA A 353 3.98 -31.12 3.89
CA ALA A 353 5.38 -31.29 3.52
C ALA A 353 5.82 -30.38 2.35
N SER A 354 4.95 -30.15 1.36
CA SER A 354 5.25 -29.26 0.22
C SER A 354 5.25 -27.78 0.62
N LEU A 355 4.43 -27.41 1.60
CA LEU A 355 4.36 -26.06 2.14
C LEU A 355 5.57 -25.78 3.04
N HIS A 356 5.92 -26.74 3.91
CA HIS A 356 7.07 -26.69 4.81
C HIS A 356 8.40 -26.55 4.05
N ALA A 357 8.44 -27.02 2.81
CA ALA A 357 9.60 -26.93 1.93
C ALA A 357 9.84 -25.53 1.35
N LEU A 358 8.87 -24.61 1.40
CA LEU A 358 9.01 -23.25 0.90
C LEU A 358 10.07 -22.49 1.70
N THR A 359 10.82 -21.63 1.04
CA THR A 359 11.91 -20.86 1.66
C THR A 359 11.82 -19.37 1.33
N THR A 360 12.38 -18.55 2.21
CA THR A 360 12.62 -17.11 1.95
C THR A 360 14.10 -16.80 1.72
N ASP A 361 14.93 -17.83 1.50
CA ASP A 361 16.32 -17.64 1.10
C ASP A 361 16.40 -16.88 -0.23
N GLU A 362 17.18 -15.79 -0.25
CA GLU A 362 17.20 -14.84 -1.37
C GLU A 362 17.63 -15.50 -2.69
N ALA A 363 18.59 -16.44 -2.64
CA ALA A 363 19.09 -17.13 -3.83
C ALA A 363 18.10 -18.16 -4.39
N ALA A 364 17.31 -18.80 -3.51
CA ALA A 364 16.29 -19.77 -3.92
C ALA A 364 14.94 -19.13 -4.28
N LEU A 365 14.65 -17.91 -3.79
CA LEU A 365 13.34 -17.27 -3.90
C LEU A 365 12.78 -17.17 -5.34
N PRO A 366 13.58 -16.87 -6.40
CA PRO A 366 13.07 -16.85 -7.78
C PRO A 366 12.56 -18.21 -8.29
N ARG A 367 12.89 -19.31 -7.60
CA ARG A 367 12.39 -20.67 -7.88
C ARG A 367 11.14 -21.03 -7.11
N GLU A 368 10.78 -20.24 -6.11
CA GLU A 368 9.56 -20.41 -5.32
C GLU A 368 8.43 -19.51 -5.81
N VAL A 369 8.76 -18.26 -6.16
CA VAL A 369 7.76 -17.24 -6.43
C VAL A 369 8.22 -16.19 -7.46
N LEU A 370 7.28 -15.67 -8.24
CA LEU A 370 7.47 -14.49 -9.08
C LEU A 370 6.37 -13.45 -8.90
N TYR A 371 6.74 -12.20 -9.15
CA TYR A 371 5.78 -11.15 -9.45
C TYR A 371 5.58 -11.07 -10.96
N CYS A 372 4.34 -11.20 -11.43
CA CYS A 372 3.96 -11.00 -12.83
C CYS A 372 3.36 -9.61 -13.01
N CYS A 373 3.71 -8.94 -14.11
CA CYS A 373 3.22 -7.60 -14.43
C CYS A 373 2.95 -7.43 -15.92
N ASP A 374 1.92 -6.66 -16.26
CA ASP A 374 1.55 -6.29 -17.63
C ASP A 374 2.05 -4.88 -18.02
N ALA A 375 2.53 -4.09 -17.06
CA ALA A 375 3.00 -2.73 -17.30
C ALA A 375 4.39 -2.71 -17.96
N SER A 376 4.65 -1.74 -18.83
CA SER A 376 6.00 -1.55 -19.39
C SER A 376 7.03 -1.28 -18.29
N ALA A 377 8.28 -1.71 -18.51
CA ALA A 377 9.38 -1.36 -17.62
C ALA A 377 9.67 0.14 -17.69
N ASP A 378 10.05 0.71 -16.54
CA ASP A 378 10.44 2.11 -16.45
C ASP A 378 11.70 2.37 -17.27
N THR A 379 11.70 3.40 -18.12
CA THR A 379 12.91 3.84 -18.85
C THR A 379 14.01 4.31 -17.91
N THR A 380 13.62 4.89 -16.76
CA THR A 380 14.51 5.33 -15.69
C THR A 380 13.93 4.86 -14.35
N PRO A 381 14.37 3.71 -13.82
CA PRO A 381 13.85 3.16 -12.58
C PRO A 381 14.07 4.10 -11.40
N ARG A 382 13.04 4.29 -10.57
CA ARG A 382 13.16 5.10 -9.35
C ARG A 382 14.00 4.33 -8.31
N LEU A 383 15.20 4.83 -8.01
CA LEU A 383 16.11 4.19 -7.06
C LEU A 383 15.75 4.44 -5.59
N LEU A 384 15.00 5.51 -5.31
CA LEU A 384 14.45 5.82 -3.98
C LEU A 384 12.93 5.64 -4.02
N GLY A 385 12.44 4.63 -3.30
CA GLY A 385 11.01 4.35 -3.22
C GLY A 385 10.20 5.51 -2.61
N ALA A 386 8.94 5.66 -3.02
CA ALA A 386 8.07 6.74 -2.56
C ALA A 386 7.90 6.79 -1.03
N ALA A 387 7.81 5.62 -0.38
CA ALA A 387 7.73 5.52 1.09
C ALA A 387 9.01 6.03 1.77
N SER A 388 10.18 5.61 1.29
CA SER A 388 11.47 6.07 1.82
C SER A 388 11.68 7.57 1.61
N ARG A 389 11.31 8.08 0.43
CA ARG A 389 11.30 9.52 0.14
C ARG A 389 10.39 10.27 1.11
N MET A 390 9.15 9.81 1.29
CA MET A 390 8.19 10.44 2.20
C MET A 390 8.68 10.42 3.65
N GLN A 391 9.30 9.33 4.11
CA GLN A 391 9.88 9.24 5.45
C GLN A 391 11.05 10.22 5.65
N LEU A 392 11.93 10.37 4.66
CA LEU A 392 13.01 11.35 4.68
C LEU A 392 12.48 12.79 4.70
N LEU A 393 11.49 13.10 3.87
CA LEU A 393 10.86 14.43 3.81
C LEU A 393 10.06 14.74 5.08
N SER A 394 9.37 13.76 5.65
CA SER A 394 8.53 13.94 6.85
C SER A 394 9.33 13.93 8.16
N ALA A 395 10.65 13.75 8.12
CA ALA A 395 11.48 13.86 9.30
C ALA A 395 11.40 15.28 9.90
N GLN A 396 11.38 15.38 11.22
CA GLN A 396 11.24 16.66 11.91
C GLN A 396 12.24 17.71 11.43
N ALA A 397 13.53 17.36 11.31
CA ALA A 397 14.56 18.27 10.82
C ALA A 397 14.40 18.66 9.34
N SER A 398 13.80 17.78 8.53
CA SER A 398 13.47 18.08 7.13
C SER A 398 12.33 19.10 7.03
N LEU A 399 11.31 18.97 7.90
CA LEU A 399 10.22 19.95 8.01
C LEU A 399 10.75 21.30 8.51
N GLU A 400 11.57 21.30 9.57
CA GLU A 400 12.20 22.52 10.10
C GLU A 400 13.06 23.25 9.05
N TYR A 401 13.82 22.48 8.25
CA TYR A 401 14.60 23.04 7.14
C TYR A 401 13.70 23.62 6.05
N ALA A 402 12.63 22.93 5.67
CA ALA A 402 11.65 23.42 4.70
C ALA A 402 10.96 24.71 5.17
N SER A 403 10.59 24.78 6.45
CA SER A 403 10.04 25.99 7.08
C SER A 403 11.04 27.14 7.08
N ALA A 404 12.32 26.87 7.33
CA ALA A 404 13.38 27.87 7.26
C ALA A 404 13.58 28.40 5.83
N LEU A 405 13.50 27.54 4.81
CA LEU A 405 13.60 27.92 3.41
C LEU A 405 12.50 28.92 2.98
N ALA A 406 11.29 28.77 3.52
CA ALA A 406 10.20 29.70 3.25
C ALA A 406 10.48 31.13 3.75
N GLN A 407 11.33 31.27 4.77
CA GLN A 407 11.72 32.57 5.33
C GLN A 407 13.04 33.09 4.74
N ARG A 408 13.98 32.18 4.45
CA ARG A 408 15.33 32.49 3.95
C ARG A 408 15.74 31.44 2.91
N PRO A 409 15.82 31.80 1.62
CA PRO A 409 16.22 30.87 0.55
C PRO A 409 17.60 30.22 0.77
N ASP A 410 18.52 30.94 1.43
CA ASP A 410 19.88 30.46 1.74
C ASP A 410 19.97 29.79 3.11
N ALA A 411 18.90 29.15 3.59
CA ALA A 411 18.92 28.42 4.86
C ALA A 411 20.01 27.33 4.85
N ASP A 412 20.79 27.28 5.95
CA ASP A 412 21.87 26.30 6.13
C ASP A 412 21.31 24.87 6.27
N PRO A 413 21.69 23.92 5.38
CA PRO A 413 21.25 22.54 5.46
C PRO A 413 21.96 21.73 6.57
N GLY A 414 22.94 22.28 7.28
CA GLY A 414 23.73 21.56 8.29
C GLY A 414 22.91 20.86 9.37
N GLY A 415 21.73 21.41 9.72
CA GLY A 415 20.78 20.79 10.65
C GLY A 415 20.25 19.42 10.21
N LEU A 416 20.23 19.13 8.91
CA LEU A 416 19.79 17.84 8.35
C LEU A 416 20.71 16.67 8.73
N GLY A 417 21.90 16.95 9.25
CA GLY A 417 22.82 15.93 9.75
C GLY A 417 22.24 15.02 10.84
N VAL A 418 21.19 15.46 11.55
CA VAL A 418 20.48 14.61 12.51
C VAL A 418 19.69 13.48 11.83
N VAL A 419 19.20 13.69 10.62
CA VAL A 419 18.52 12.65 9.82
C VAL A 419 19.51 11.58 9.39
N TRP A 420 20.71 11.97 8.99
CA TRP A 420 21.81 11.04 8.71
C TRP A 420 22.16 10.18 9.91
N HIS A 421 22.32 10.80 11.09
CA HIS A 421 22.62 10.05 12.31
C HIS A 421 21.49 9.07 12.62
N ALA A 422 20.24 9.53 12.60
CA ALA A 422 19.06 8.70 12.86
C ALA A 422 18.93 7.53 11.88
N LEU A 423 19.21 7.75 10.59
CA LEU A 423 19.21 6.72 9.55
C LEU A 423 20.15 5.56 9.89
N LEU A 424 21.32 5.87 10.45
CA LEU A 424 22.33 4.87 10.77
C LEU A 424 22.12 4.22 12.15
N THR A 425 21.55 4.92 13.12
CA THR A 425 21.52 4.43 14.52
C THR A 425 20.15 3.95 14.99
N LEU A 426 19.05 4.43 14.42
CA LEU A 426 17.72 4.19 14.98
C LEU A 426 16.93 3.10 14.20
N PRO A 427 16.29 2.14 14.89
CA PRO A 427 15.60 1.02 14.25
C PRO A 427 14.47 1.41 13.29
N GLN A 428 13.76 2.51 13.54
CA GLN A 428 12.65 2.96 12.69
C GLN A 428 13.09 3.39 11.28
N TRP A 429 14.40 3.62 11.07
CA TRP A 429 14.97 3.95 9.77
C TRP A 429 15.50 2.73 9.00
N HIS A 430 15.39 1.53 9.58
CA HIS A 430 15.89 0.31 8.97
C HIS A 430 15.32 0.08 7.55
N ALA A 431 14.02 0.32 7.35
CA ALA A 431 13.41 0.19 6.02
C ALA A 431 14.00 1.15 4.99
N VAL A 432 14.36 2.38 5.39
CA VAL A 432 15.01 3.37 4.51
C VAL A 432 16.45 2.96 4.23
N LEU A 433 17.20 2.53 5.25
CA LEU A 433 18.57 2.08 5.11
C LEU A 433 18.69 0.84 4.20
N HIS A 434 17.70 -0.05 4.23
CA HIS A 434 17.64 -1.27 3.43
C HIS A 434 16.72 -1.16 2.21
N GLN A 435 16.40 0.07 1.78
CA GLN A 435 15.44 0.29 0.69
C GLN A 435 15.92 -0.25 -0.66
N TYR A 436 17.21 -0.08 -0.98
CA TYR A 436 17.74 -0.50 -2.28
C TYR A 436 17.86 -2.03 -2.41
N PRO A 437 18.40 -2.78 -1.43
CA PRO A 437 18.37 -4.24 -1.47
C PRO A 437 16.95 -4.80 -1.63
N SER A 438 15.98 -4.25 -0.89
CA SER A 438 14.57 -4.66 -0.99
C SER A 438 14.00 -4.40 -2.39
N LEU A 439 14.29 -3.23 -2.95
CA LEU A 439 13.87 -2.87 -4.31
C LEU A 439 14.51 -3.79 -5.35
N ARG A 440 15.81 -4.07 -5.22
CA ARG A 440 16.53 -4.98 -6.12
C ARG A 440 15.93 -6.38 -6.09
N GLN A 441 15.69 -6.93 -4.90
CA GLN A 441 15.09 -8.25 -4.74
C GLN A 441 13.72 -8.33 -5.42
N VAL A 442 12.84 -7.33 -5.22
CA VAL A 442 11.55 -7.26 -5.91
C VAL A 442 11.73 -7.26 -7.43
N ARG A 443 12.64 -6.44 -7.94
CA ARG A 443 12.86 -6.27 -9.38
C ARG A 443 13.51 -7.52 -10.01
N GLU A 444 14.25 -8.32 -9.24
CA GLU A 444 14.75 -9.63 -9.67
C GLU A 444 13.64 -10.69 -9.74
N LEU A 445 12.68 -10.67 -8.82
CA LEU A 445 11.50 -11.55 -8.82
C LEU A 445 10.45 -11.15 -9.85
N MET A 446 10.55 -9.97 -10.44
CA MET A 446 9.53 -9.43 -11.33
C MET A 446 9.77 -9.86 -12.78
N VAL A 447 8.75 -10.44 -13.39
CA VAL A 447 8.71 -10.82 -14.81
C VAL A 447 7.52 -10.17 -15.47
N ALA A 448 7.66 -9.89 -16.76
CA ALA A 448 6.53 -9.41 -17.50
C ALA A 448 5.75 -10.59 -18.07
N ILE A 449 4.43 -10.45 -18.13
CA ILE A 449 3.59 -11.58 -18.54
C ILE A 449 3.92 -12.03 -19.97
N ASP A 450 4.16 -11.09 -20.89
CA ASP A 450 4.50 -11.44 -22.27
C ASP A 450 5.88 -12.11 -22.38
N ASP A 451 6.86 -11.65 -21.60
CA ASP A 451 8.20 -12.28 -21.57
C ASP A 451 8.14 -13.69 -20.96
N TRP A 452 7.28 -13.87 -19.94
CA TRP A 452 7.02 -15.17 -19.33
C TRP A 452 6.35 -16.13 -20.31
N ARG A 453 5.37 -15.66 -21.08
CA ARG A 453 4.72 -16.43 -22.16
C ARG A 453 5.72 -16.81 -23.25
N ALA A 454 6.51 -15.84 -23.74
CA ALA A 454 7.54 -16.10 -24.74
C ALA A 454 8.55 -17.16 -24.26
N ALA A 455 9.02 -17.09 -23.01
CA ALA A 455 9.91 -18.12 -22.47
C ALA A 455 9.24 -19.50 -22.34
N ILE A 456 7.94 -19.54 -22.05
CA ILE A 456 7.16 -20.78 -22.07
C ILE A 456 7.02 -21.31 -23.50
N ASP A 457 6.98 -20.48 -24.53
CA ASP A 457 6.84 -20.93 -25.91
C ASP A 457 8.20 -21.31 -26.53
N ASP A 458 9.28 -20.57 -26.26
CA ASP A 458 10.62 -20.77 -26.85
C ASP A 458 11.28 -22.09 -26.42
N VAL A 459 11.08 -22.53 -25.17
CA VAL A 459 11.58 -23.83 -24.69
C VAL A 459 10.88 -25.01 -25.40
N ASP A 460 9.87 -24.76 -26.25
CA ASP A 460 9.26 -25.76 -27.14
C ASP A 460 10.08 -26.04 -28.39
N GLU A 461 10.70 -25.01 -28.98
CA GLU A 461 11.37 -25.14 -30.27
C GLU A 461 12.72 -25.86 -30.14
N ASP A 462 13.49 -25.59 -29.07
CA ASP A 462 14.80 -26.23 -28.83
C ASP A 462 14.68 -27.72 -28.46
N GLY A 463 13.53 -28.13 -27.90
CA GLY A 463 13.20 -29.53 -27.61
C GLY A 463 12.82 -30.35 -28.86
N VAL A 464 12.25 -29.70 -29.89
CA VAL A 464 11.92 -30.34 -31.18
C VAL A 464 13.15 -30.42 -32.08
N ALA A 465 14.04 -29.41 -32.05
CA ALA A 465 15.27 -29.43 -32.84
C ALA A 465 16.27 -30.53 -32.42
N SER A 466 16.29 -30.89 -31.13
CA SER A 466 17.17 -31.94 -30.60
C SER A 466 16.68 -33.37 -30.89
N SER A 467 15.42 -33.56 -31.31
CA SER A 467 14.87 -34.88 -31.68
C SER A 467 14.98 -35.20 -33.17
N VAL A 468 15.46 -34.27 -34.01
CA VAL A 468 15.61 -34.48 -35.47
C VAL A 468 17.04 -34.89 -35.85
N TYR A 469 17.99 -34.87 -34.92
CA TYR A 469 19.38 -35.33 -35.12
C TYR A 469 19.89 -36.24 -33.99
N ALA A 470 19.09 -37.22 -33.56
CA ALA A 470 19.53 -38.32 -32.71
C ALA A 470 19.20 -39.68 -33.33
#